data_AF-A0A967BM58-F1
#
_entry.id   AF-A0A967BM58-F1
#
_cell.length_a   1.000
_cell.length_b   1.000
_cell.length_c   1.000
_cell.angle_alpha   90.00
_cell.angle_beta   90.00
_cell.angle_gamma   90.00
#
_symmetry.space_group_name_H-M   'P 1'
#
loop_
_entity.id
_entity.type
_entity.pdbx_description
1 polymer ?
#
loop_
_entity_poly.entity_id
_entity_poly.type
_entity_poly.pdbx_seq_one_letter_code
_entity_poly.pdbx_strand_id
1 'polypeptide(L)'
;MKNKNRLKLIGLSLLLLSQVIHSQDSVYQSRQSAITRAIKKVNPAVASINVVQLREYTTKSPFDDPFFRQLFPYELHRERVKSTGSGVVISPDGYVITNHHVIENALEIVVTLPGGNEYDADIIGSDKLTDVALLKLKGDNFPYADIGNSDDLIIGEWAIALGNPFGLFDVNDEPTATAGIISAVDMDFGTMESTYIKI
;
A
#
# COMPACT_ATOMS: atom_id res chain seq x y z
N MET A 1 66.55 -22.78 4.31
CA MET A 1 65.31 -22.84 3.48
C MET A 1 64.01 -22.44 4.20
N LYS A 2 63.96 -22.34 5.55
CA LYS A 2 62.72 -22.11 6.32
C LYS A 2 62.09 -20.70 6.19
N ASN A 3 62.90 -19.66 5.95
CA ASN A 3 62.43 -18.26 5.88
C ASN A 3 61.71 -17.88 4.58
N LYS A 4 62.05 -18.49 3.44
CA LYS A 4 61.39 -18.17 2.15
C LYS A 4 59.92 -18.58 2.13
N ASN A 5 59.55 -19.63 2.86
CA ASN A 5 58.17 -20.12 2.92
C ASN A 5 57.29 -19.25 3.83
N ARG A 6 57.85 -18.69 4.91
CA ARG A 6 57.12 -17.75 5.79
C ARG A 6 56.79 -16.44 5.09
N LEU A 7 57.72 -15.90 4.30
CA LEU A 7 57.49 -14.69 3.51
C LEU A 7 56.38 -14.87 2.46
N LYS A 8 56.32 -16.04 1.82
CA LYS A 8 55.25 -16.38 0.86
C LYS A 8 53.88 -16.49 1.54
N LEU A 9 53.79 -17.10 2.72
CA LEU A 9 52.53 -17.21 3.46
C LEU A 9 52.01 -15.84 3.91
N ILE A 10 52.90 -14.96 4.38
CA ILE A 10 52.53 -13.59 4.79
C ILE A 10 52.04 -12.78 3.57
N GLY A 11 52.72 -12.88 2.43
CA GLY A 11 52.30 -12.24 1.19
C GLY A 11 50.93 -12.72 0.71
N LEU A 12 50.67 -14.03 0.77
CA LEU A 12 49.37 -14.61 0.38
C LEU A 12 48.26 -14.21 1.35
N SER A 13 48.55 -14.14 2.65
CA SER A 13 47.62 -13.64 3.66
C SER A 13 47.28 -12.16 3.44
N LEU A 14 48.26 -11.31 3.12
CA LEU A 14 48.00 -9.90 2.80
C LEU A 14 47.19 -9.74 1.51
N LEU A 15 47.45 -10.58 0.50
CA LEU A 15 46.72 -10.56 -0.77
C LEU A 15 45.25 -11.00 -0.58
N LEU A 16 45.00 -12.01 0.25
CA LEU A 16 43.65 -12.44 0.62
C LEU A 16 42.94 -11.38 1.46
N LEU A 17 43.65 -10.73 2.37
CA LEU A 17 43.10 -9.65 3.20
C LEU A 17 42.73 -8.42 2.36
N SER A 18 43.53 -8.06 1.35
CA SER A 18 43.23 -6.95 0.45
C SER A 18 42.02 -7.23 -0.46
N GLN A 19 41.82 -8.48 -0.88
CA GLN A 19 40.64 -8.90 -1.63
C GLN A 19 39.35 -8.79 -0.81
N VAL A 20 39.40 -9.15 0.48
CA VAL A 20 38.25 -9.02 1.40
C VAL A 20 37.89 -7.55 1.63
N ILE A 21 38.88 -6.66 1.77
CA ILE A 21 38.66 -5.22 1.97
C ILE A 21 38.03 -4.59 0.72
N HIS A 22 38.49 -4.93 -0.50
CA HIS A 22 37.90 -4.39 -1.74
C HIS A 22 36.48 -4.89 -2.03
N SER A 23 36.07 -6.04 -1.47
CA SER A 23 34.72 -6.55 -1.68
C SER A 23 33.67 -5.81 -0.84
N GLN A 24 34.05 -5.18 0.28
CA GLN A 24 33.13 -4.50 1.18
C GLN A 24 32.70 -3.11 0.67
N ASP A 25 33.53 -2.42 -0.11
CA ASP A 25 33.20 -1.10 -0.70
C ASP A 25 32.07 -1.18 -1.75
N SER A 26 31.86 -2.36 -2.35
CA SER A 26 30.87 -2.56 -3.42
C SER A 26 29.42 -2.47 -2.95
N VAL A 27 29.15 -2.76 -1.66
CA VAL A 27 27.78 -2.76 -1.10
C VAL A 27 27.30 -1.33 -0.84
N TYR A 28 28.20 -0.41 -0.48
CA TYR A 28 27.87 0.99 -0.23
C TYR A 28 27.87 1.86 -1.51
N GLN A 29 28.57 1.46 -2.56
CA GLN A 29 28.56 2.19 -3.85
C GLN A 29 27.54 1.67 -4.87
N SER A 30 26.90 0.54 -4.61
CA SER A 30 25.88 0.01 -5.53
C SER A 30 24.55 0.74 -5.36
N ARG A 31 24.01 1.27 -6.46
CA ARG A 31 22.61 1.77 -6.52
C ARG A 31 21.58 0.66 -6.25
N GLN A 32 22.00 -0.60 -6.23
CA GLN A 32 21.18 -1.75 -5.86
C GLN A 32 21.34 -2.07 -4.36
N SER A 33 20.61 -1.33 -3.52
CA SER A 33 20.52 -1.58 -2.08
C SER A 33 19.47 -2.65 -1.75
N ALA A 34 19.37 -3.05 -0.48
CA ALA A 34 18.28 -3.91 0.00
C ALA A 34 16.91 -3.27 -0.24
N ILE A 35 16.81 -1.95 -0.02
CA ILE A 35 15.59 -1.16 -0.23
C ILE A 35 15.16 -1.21 -1.70
N THR A 36 16.07 -0.96 -2.65
CA THR A 36 15.69 -0.94 -4.07
C THR A 36 15.30 -2.32 -4.59
N ARG A 37 15.90 -3.40 -4.06
CA ARG A 37 15.47 -4.76 -4.36
C ARG A 37 14.09 -5.11 -3.78
N ALA A 38 13.82 -4.68 -2.55
CA ALA A 38 12.53 -4.91 -1.89
C ALA A 38 11.41 -4.20 -2.65
N ILE A 39 11.60 -2.91 -2.98
CA ILE A 39 10.64 -2.15 -3.80
C ILE A 39 10.42 -2.87 -5.12
N LYS A 40 11.48 -3.15 -5.88
CA LYS A 40 11.37 -3.83 -7.19
C LYS A 40 10.61 -5.17 -7.12
N LYS A 41 10.74 -5.93 -6.02
CA LYS A 41 10.04 -7.21 -5.84
C LYS A 41 8.55 -7.01 -5.61
N VAL A 42 8.17 -6.05 -4.76
CA VAL A 42 6.78 -5.88 -4.29
C VAL A 42 5.97 -4.96 -5.21
N ASN A 43 6.64 -4.05 -5.92
CA ASN A 43 6.03 -3.03 -6.77
C ASN A 43 4.87 -3.53 -7.64
N PRO A 44 5.03 -4.64 -8.40
CA PRO A 44 3.99 -5.11 -9.32
C PRO A 44 2.68 -5.51 -8.63
N ALA A 45 2.72 -5.78 -7.31
CA ALA A 45 1.56 -6.19 -6.52
C ALA A 45 0.82 -5.01 -5.86
N VAL A 46 1.36 -3.79 -5.90
CA VAL A 46 0.76 -2.62 -5.26
C VAL A 46 -0.24 -2.00 -6.22
N ALA A 47 -1.51 -1.99 -5.81
CA ALA A 47 -2.63 -1.58 -6.64
C ALA A 47 -3.20 -0.23 -6.22
N SER A 48 -3.80 0.47 -7.18
CA SER A 48 -4.69 1.60 -6.92
C SER A 48 -6.13 1.08 -6.87
N ILE A 49 -6.88 1.48 -5.84
CA ILE A 49 -8.28 1.12 -5.66
C ILE A 49 -9.11 2.33 -6.01
N ASN A 50 -9.89 2.25 -7.07
CA ASN A 50 -10.79 3.30 -7.51
C ASN A 50 -12.22 2.89 -7.21
N VAL A 51 -12.95 3.70 -6.46
CA VAL A 51 -14.34 3.43 -6.10
C VAL A 51 -15.27 4.52 -6.61
N VAL A 52 -16.44 4.11 -7.07
CA VAL A 52 -17.54 5.02 -7.41
C VAL A 52 -18.59 4.94 -6.31
N GLN A 53 -18.86 6.07 -5.66
CA GLN A 53 -19.83 6.20 -4.57
C GLN A 53 -21.01 7.09 -5.02
N LEU A 54 -22.22 6.83 -4.53
CA LEU A 54 -23.34 7.77 -4.64
C LEU A 54 -23.37 8.64 -3.38
N ARG A 55 -23.15 9.94 -3.53
CA ARG A 55 -23.32 10.92 -2.47
C ARG A 55 -24.64 11.63 -2.65
N GLU A 56 -25.52 11.52 -1.67
CA GLU A 56 -26.74 12.33 -1.61
C GLU A 56 -26.41 13.65 -0.90
N TYR A 57 -26.72 14.78 -1.52
CA TYR A 57 -26.68 16.08 -0.85
C TYR A 57 -28.01 16.80 -1.04
N THR A 58 -28.46 17.44 0.04
CA THR A 58 -29.59 18.35 0.00
C THR A 58 -29.05 19.75 -0.22
N THR A 59 -29.40 20.38 -1.34
CA THR A 59 -29.14 21.80 -1.52
C THR A 59 -30.01 22.55 -0.53
N LYS A 60 -29.41 23.25 0.43
CA LYS A 60 -30.16 24.21 1.24
C LYS A 60 -30.58 25.34 0.30
N SER A 61 -31.88 25.58 0.18
CA SER A 61 -32.40 26.76 -0.52
C SER A 61 -31.69 28.01 0.03
N PRO A 62 -31.16 28.92 -0.81
CA PRO A 62 -30.57 30.19 -0.36
C PRO A 62 -31.53 31.04 0.49
N PHE A 63 -32.82 30.74 0.40
CA PHE A 63 -33.88 31.28 1.22
C PHE A 63 -34.47 30.13 2.06
N ASP A 64 -33.89 29.88 3.24
CA ASP A 64 -34.39 28.91 4.22
C ASP A 64 -35.59 29.49 4.99
N ASP A 65 -36.55 30.03 4.24
CA ASP A 65 -37.73 30.74 4.76
C ASP A 65 -38.94 29.78 4.78
N PRO A 66 -39.60 29.55 5.94
CA PRO A 66 -40.73 28.64 6.07
C PRO A 66 -41.87 28.89 5.08
N PHE A 67 -42.03 30.13 4.61
CA PHE A 67 -43.08 30.53 3.67
C PHE A 67 -42.90 29.97 2.26
N PHE A 68 -41.66 29.82 1.77
CA PHE A 68 -41.37 29.38 0.40
C PHE A 68 -41.08 27.88 0.27
N ARG A 69 -40.99 27.14 1.38
CA ARG A 69 -40.69 25.70 1.42
C ARG A 69 -41.68 24.84 0.62
N GLN A 70 -42.93 25.28 0.48
CA GLN A 70 -43.97 24.59 -0.28
C GLN A 70 -43.95 24.92 -1.79
N LEU A 71 -43.31 26.03 -2.17
CA LEU A 71 -43.18 26.49 -3.56
C LEU A 71 -41.89 25.97 -4.23
N PHE A 72 -40.84 25.72 -3.45
CA PHE A 72 -39.56 25.18 -3.91
C PHE A 72 -39.16 23.97 -3.05
N PRO A 73 -39.56 22.74 -3.42
CA PRO A 73 -39.21 21.55 -2.66
C PRO A 73 -37.69 21.30 -2.69
N TYR A 74 -37.15 20.73 -1.61
CA TYR A 74 -35.76 20.28 -1.58
C TYR A 74 -35.55 19.21 -2.65
N GLU A 75 -34.67 19.48 -3.60
CA GLU A 75 -34.24 18.47 -4.57
C GLU A 75 -33.11 17.64 -3.94
N LEU A 76 -33.38 16.35 -3.73
CA LEU A 76 -32.36 15.37 -3.38
C LEU A 76 -31.48 15.16 -4.61
N HIS A 77 -30.27 15.68 -4.56
CA HIS A 77 -29.28 15.49 -5.62
C HIS A 77 -28.43 14.27 -5.28
N ARG A 78 -28.32 13.33 -6.24
CA ARG A 78 -27.43 12.18 -6.18
C ARG A 78 -26.25 12.43 -7.10
N GLU A 79 -25.06 12.58 -6.54
CA GLU A 79 -23.82 12.74 -7.32
C GLU A 79 -22.97 11.49 -7.21
N ARG A 80 -22.35 11.10 -8.34
CA ARG A 80 -21.33 10.06 -8.34
C ARG A 80 -19.99 10.69 -7.95
N VAL A 81 -19.50 10.35 -6.77
CA VAL A 81 -18.19 10.81 -6.27
C VAL A 81 -17.19 9.68 -6.45
N LYS A 82 -16.00 10.01 -6.94
CA LYS A 82 -14.88 9.07 -7.01
C LYS A 82 -14.04 9.19 -5.75
N SER A 83 -13.70 8.05 -5.16
CA SER A 83 -12.70 7.95 -4.10
C SER A 83 -11.59 7.00 -4.55
N THR A 84 -10.38 7.23 -4.07
CA THR A 84 -9.20 6.45 -4.45
C THR A 84 -8.42 6.06 -3.20
N GLY A 85 -7.86 4.86 -3.21
CA GLY A 85 -7.00 4.33 -2.17
C GLY A 85 -5.93 3.41 -2.75
N SER A 86 -5.21 2.72 -1.87
CA SER A 86 -4.21 1.72 -2.26
C SER A 86 -4.62 0.33 -1.79
N GLY A 87 -4.08 -0.69 -2.42
CA GLY A 87 -4.21 -2.08 -1.96
C GLY A 87 -2.99 -2.90 -2.37
N VAL A 88 -2.91 -4.13 -1.88
CA VAL A 88 -1.83 -5.06 -2.21
C VAL A 88 -2.43 -6.39 -2.62
N VAL A 89 -2.05 -6.88 -3.79
CA VAL A 89 -2.37 -8.23 -4.25
C VAL A 89 -1.54 -9.23 -3.44
N ILE A 90 -2.21 -10.18 -2.78
CA ILE A 90 -1.57 -11.15 -1.87
C ILE A 90 -1.55 -12.58 -2.41
N SER A 91 -2.15 -12.80 -3.58
CA SER A 91 -2.22 -14.12 -4.19
C SER A 91 -2.29 -14.07 -5.72
N PRO A 92 -1.81 -15.11 -6.42
CA PRO A 92 -1.80 -15.15 -7.88
C PRO A 92 -3.20 -15.26 -8.49
N ASP A 93 -4.19 -15.69 -7.72
CA ASP A 93 -5.58 -15.72 -8.14
C ASP A 93 -6.31 -14.39 -7.88
N GLY A 94 -5.63 -13.36 -7.36
CA GLY A 94 -6.15 -11.99 -7.36
C GLY A 94 -6.87 -11.56 -6.09
N TYR A 95 -6.51 -12.11 -4.93
CA TYR A 95 -6.95 -11.53 -3.66
C TYR A 95 -6.18 -10.26 -3.36
N VAL A 96 -6.89 -9.20 -2.96
CA VAL A 96 -6.33 -7.88 -2.68
C VAL A 96 -6.74 -7.42 -1.28
N ILE A 97 -5.76 -7.04 -0.47
CA ILE A 97 -6.01 -6.38 0.83
C ILE A 97 -6.01 -4.87 0.63
N THR A 98 -7.00 -4.20 1.21
CA THR A 98 -7.12 -2.73 1.26
C THR A 98 -7.77 -2.32 2.59
N ASN A 99 -8.05 -1.03 2.76
CA ASN A 99 -8.76 -0.52 3.92
C ASN A 99 -10.28 -0.57 3.74
N HIS A 100 -11.01 -0.76 4.83
CA HIS A 100 -12.48 -0.70 4.80
C HIS A 100 -12.98 0.68 4.39
N HIS A 101 -12.39 1.76 4.93
CA HIS A 101 -12.80 3.12 4.60
C HIS A 101 -12.62 3.48 3.11
N VAL A 102 -11.73 2.80 2.39
CA VAL A 102 -11.52 3.00 0.94
C VAL A 102 -12.72 2.49 0.15
N ILE A 103 -13.31 1.37 0.58
CA ILE A 103 -14.39 0.68 -0.13
C ILE A 103 -15.78 0.92 0.49
N GLU A 104 -15.85 1.71 1.56
CA GLU A 104 -17.10 2.06 2.23
C GLU A 104 -18.05 2.75 1.24
N ASN A 105 -19.30 2.28 1.17
CA ASN A 105 -20.34 2.77 0.25
C ASN A 105 -19.98 2.73 -1.24
N ALA A 106 -18.98 1.93 -1.64
CA ALA A 106 -18.62 1.73 -3.04
C ALA A 106 -19.74 0.97 -3.77
N LEU A 107 -20.15 1.48 -4.93
CA LEU A 107 -21.07 0.81 -5.86
C LEU A 107 -20.32 -0.05 -6.87
N GLU A 108 -19.14 0.42 -7.22
CA GLU A 108 -18.25 -0.19 -8.19
C GLU A 108 -16.83 0.01 -7.67
N ILE A 109 -16.03 -1.06 -7.76
CA ILE A 109 -14.64 -1.07 -7.36
C ILE A 109 -13.84 -1.53 -8.58
N VAL A 110 -12.95 -0.65 -9.03
CA VAL A 110 -12.00 -0.92 -10.11
C VAL A 110 -10.61 -0.88 -9.50
N VAL A 111 -9.84 -1.94 -9.71
CA VAL A 111 -8.47 -2.06 -9.24
C VAL A 111 -7.53 -1.90 -10.42
N THR A 112 -6.64 -0.94 -10.33
CA THR A 112 -5.62 -0.67 -11.34
C THR A 112 -4.27 -1.17 -10.85
N LEU A 113 -3.63 -2.05 -11.63
CA LEU A 113 -2.29 -2.56 -11.35
C LEU A 113 -1.22 -1.69 -12.05
N PRO A 114 0.06 -1.78 -11.64
CA PRO A 114 1.17 -1.14 -12.33
C PRO A 114 1.17 -1.47 -13.83
N GLY A 115 1.37 -0.46 -14.67
CA GLY A 115 1.21 -0.54 -16.12
C GLY A 115 -0.22 -0.27 -16.64
N GLY A 116 -1.15 0.13 -15.76
CA GLY A 116 -2.44 0.72 -16.14
C GLY A 116 -3.58 -0.27 -16.42
N ASN A 117 -3.36 -1.58 -16.22
CA ASN A 117 -4.42 -2.56 -16.41
C ASN A 117 -5.48 -2.44 -15.30
N GLU A 118 -6.75 -2.34 -15.69
CA GLU A 118 -7.89 -2.23 -14.80
C GLU A 118 -8.66 -3.56 -14.69
N TYR A 119 -9.11 -3.86 -13.48
CA TYR A 119 -9.84 -5.08 -13.15
C TYR A 119 -11.04 -4.74 -12.26
N ASP A 120 -12.20 -5.25 -12.61
CA ASP A 120 -13.33 -5.28 -11.68
C ASP A 120 -12.96 -6.10 -10.45
N ALA A 121 -13.41 -5.64 -9.29
CA ALA A 121 -13.22 -6.35 -8.04
C ALA A 121 -14.53 -6.56 -7.27
N ASP A 122 -14.69 -7.77 -6.73
CA ASP A 122 -15.79 -8.12 -5.83
C ASP A 122 -15.31 -8.03 -4.38
N ILE A 123 -16.18 -7.59 -3.47
CA ILE A 123 -15.91 -7.61 -2.02
C ILE A 123 -16.11 -9.03 -1.51
N ILE A 124 -15.05 -9.64 -0.98
CA ILE A 124 -15.11 -10.96 -0.34
C ILE A 124 -15.44 -10.81 1.14
N GLY A 125 -14.90 -9.79 1.79
CA GLY A 125 -15.16 -9.48 3.18
C GLY A 125 -14.60 -8.12 3.57
N SER A 126 -15.15 -7.52 4.61
CA SER A 126 -14.59 -6.32 5.22
C SER A 126 -14.90 -6.29 6.70
N ASP A 127 -13.98 -5.72 7.47
CA ASP A 127 -14.13 -5.49 8.89
C ASP A 127 -13.90 -4.00 9.18
N LYS A 128 -14.95 -3.36 9.69
CA LYS A 128 -14.94 -1.95 10.03
C LYS A 128 -14.11 -1.65 11.29
N LEU A 129 -13.98 -2.61 12.21
CA LEU A 129 -13.26 -2.40 13.47
C LEU A 129 -11.75 -2.33 13.25
N THR A 130 -11.21 -3.22 12.42
CA THR A 130 -9.78 -3.22 12.05
C THR A 130 -9.46 -2.36 10.83
N ASP A 131 -10.47 -1.77 10.20
CA ASP A 131 -10.37 -1.01 8.96
C ASP A 131 -9.71 -1.81 7.81
N VAL A 132 -10.02 -3.10 7.69
CA VAL A 132 -9.48 -4.01 6.67
C VAL A 132 -10.58 -4.50 5.73
N ALA A 133 -10.27 -4.62 4.44
CA ALA A 133 -11.11 -5.26 3.46
C ALA A 133 -10.34 -6.20 2.54
N LEU A 134 -11.00 -7.27 2.11
CA LEU A 134 -10.52 -8.26 1.17
C LEU A 134 -11.37 -8.21 -0.10
N LEU A 135 -10.71 -7.94 -1.21
CA LEU A 135 -11.30 -7.91 -2.54
C LEU A 135 -10.81 -9.09 -3.37
N LYS A 136 -11.55 -9.41 -4.43
CA LYS A 136 -11.19 -10.42 -5.44
C LYS A 136 -11.26 -9.83 -6.83
N LEU A 137 -10.13 -9.86 -7.55
CA LEU A 137 -10.06 -9.50 -8.95
C LEU A 137 -10.65 -10.60 -9.83
N LYS A 138 -11.31 -10.21 -10.92
CA LYS A 138 -11.71 -11.14 -11.97
C LYS A 138 -10.52 -11.46 -12.87
N GLY A 139 -9.98 -12.68 -12.77
CA GLY A 139 -8.86 -13.15 -13.59
C GLY A 139 -7.96 -14.13 -12.84
N ASP A 140 -6.76 -14.35 -13.38
CA ASP A 140 -5.72 -15.17 -12.77
C ASP A 140 -4.31 -14.65 -13.12
N ASN A 141 -3.29 -15.30 -12.56
CA ASN A 141 -1.87 -15.02 -12.80
C ASN A 141 -1.44 -13.58 -12.47
N PHE A 142 -2.00 -13.02 -11.39
CA PHE A 142 -1.65 -11.68 -10.94
C PHE A 142 -0.28 -11.65 -10.25
N PRO A 143 0.49 -10.55 -10.41
CA PRO A 143 1.63 -10.29 -9.54
C PRO A 143 1.14 -10.11 -8.09
N TYR A 144 1.85 -10.70 -7.14
CA TYR A 144 1.46 -10.67 -5.73
C TYR A 144 2.66 -10.51 -4.80
N ALA A 145 2.39 -10.02 -3.59
CA ALA A 145 3.35 -9.91 -2.51
C ALA A 145 3.17 -11.06 -1.51
N ASP A 146 4.28 -11.62 -1.04
CA ASP A 146 4.27 -12.61 0.03
C ASP A 146 3.91 -11.93 1.36
N ILE A 147 3.03 -12.56 2.15
CA ILE A 147 2.71 -12.11 3.51
C ILE A 147 3.81 -12.56 4.47
N GLY A 148 4.34 -11.62 5.26
CA GLY A 148 5.32 -11.88 6.31
C GLY A 148 4.69 -12.12 7.69
N ASN A 149 5.50 -12.57 8.65
CA ASN A 149 5.10 -12.67 10.05
C ASN A 149 5.35 -11.34 10.77
N SER A 150 4.32 -10.74 11.36
CA SER A 150 4.45 -9.51 12.15
C SER A 150 4.91 -9.74 13.60
N ASP A 151 4.78 -10.96 14.12
CA ASP A 151 5.09 -11.28 15.54
C ASP A 151 6.60 -11.19 15.84
N ASP A 152 7.44 -11.26 14.80
CA ASP A 152 8.90 -11.24 14.91
C ASP A 152 9.51 -9.85 14.62
N LEU A 153 8.70 -8.80 14.48
CA LEU A 153 9.16 -7.45 14.16
C LEU A 153 9.99 -6.83 15.30
N ILE A 154 11.08 -6.15 14.96
CA ILE A 154 11.96 -5.49 15.92
C ILE A 154 11.89 -3.97 15.74
N ILE A 155 11.67 -3.24 16.83
CA ILE A 155 11.70 -1.76 16.83
C ILE A 155 13.07 -1.28 16.33
N GLY A 156 13.06 -0.37 15.35
CA GLY A 156 14.25 0.14 14.68
C GLY A 156 14.60 -0.57 13.37
N GLU A 157 13.92 -1.66 13.00
CA GLU A 157 14.10 -2.29 11.70
C GLU A 157 13.65 -1.38 10.55
N TRP A 158 14.30 -1.51 9.40
CA TRP A 158 13.90 -0.79 8.20
C TRP A 158 12.52 -1.22 7.72
N ALA A 159 11.67 -0.24 7.43
CA ALA A 159 10.34 -0.43 6.87
C ALA A 159 10.18 0.40 5.60
N ILE A 160 9.38 -0.11 4.66
CA ILE A 160 9.04 0.59 3.41
C ILE A 160 7.52 0.56 3.27
N ALA A 161 6.91 1.74 3.21
CA ALA A 161 5.51 1.90 2.86
C ALA A 161 5.38 2.12 1.35
N LEU A 162 4.55 1.33 0.69
CA LEU A 162 4.24 1.44 -0.74
C LEU A 162 2.74 1.71 -0.92
N GLY A 163 2.40 2.62 -1.82
CA GLY A 163 1.00 2.91 -2.15
C GLY A 163 0.83 3.78 -3.38
N ASN A 164 -0.37 3.81 -3.96
CA ASN A 164 -0.75 4.69 -5.05
C ASN A 164 -2.16 5.31 -4.82
N PRO A 165 -2.34 6.14 -3.79
CA PRO A 165 -3.65 6.68 -3.43
C PRO A 165 -4.21 7.71 -4.42
N PHE A 166 -3.41 8.16 -5.40
CA PHE A 166 -3.84 9.15 -6.39
C PHE A 166 -4.18 8.53 -7.74
N GLY A 167 -4.06 7.21 -7.89
CA GLY A 167 -4.36 6.51 -9.15
C GLY A 167 -3.52 7.00 -10.32
N LEU A 168 -2.32 7.51 -10.07
CA LEU A 168 -1.49 8.17 -11.09
C LEU A 168 -0.75 7.17 -11.99
N PHE A 169 -1.21 5.92 -12.12
CA PHE A 169 -0.57 4.95 -13.01
C PHE A 169 -0.58 5.40 -14.48
N ASP A 170 -1.53 6.25 -14.88
CA ASP A 170 -1.56 6.88 -16.21
C ASP A 170 -0.43 7.91 -16.44
N VAL A 171 0.22 8.37 -15.37
CA VAL A 171 1.26 9.42 -15.39
C VAL A 171 2.62 8.86 -14.94
N ASN A 172 2.61 7.87 -14.06
CA ASN A 172 3.78 7.16 -13.54
C ASN A 172 3.38 5.73 -13.19
N ASP A 173 3.95 4.75 -13.89
CA ASP A 173 3.66 3.32 -13.75
C ASP A 173 4.03 2.73 -12.37
N GLU A 174 4.61 3.54 -11.48
CA GLU A 174 5.21 3.11 -10.22
C GLU A 174 4.45 3.72 -9.02
N PRO A 175 4.12 2.92 -7.98
CA PRO A 175 3.59 3.42 -6.72
C PRO A 175 4.61 4.32 -6.00
N THR A 176 4.11 5.14 -5.08
CA THR A 176 4.92 5.95 -4.18
C THR A 176 5.54 5.06 -3.11
N ALA A 177 6.83 5.27 -2.84
CA ALA A 177 7.58 4.57 -1.82
C ALA A 177 8.14 5.53 -0.76
N THR A 178 7.92 5.21 0.50
CA THR A 178 8.48 5.92 1.66
C THR A 178 9.25 4.93 2.52
N ALA A 179 10.54 5.19 2.78
CA ALA A 179 11.36 4.38 3.68
C ALA A 179 11.45 5.01 5.06
N GLY A 180 11.41 4.18 6.10
CA GLY A 180 11.50 4.57 7.50
C GLY A 180 11.92 3.40 8.37
N ILE A 181 11.58 3.45 9.65
CA ILE A 181 11.83 2.38 10.61
C ILE A 181 10.54 1.96 11.32
N ILE A 182 10.50 0.74 11.85
CA ILE A 182 9.48 0.30 12.78
C ILE A 182 9.63 1.08 14.09
N SER A 183 8.66 1.93 14.40
CA SER A 183 8.70 2.80 15.58
C SER A 183 8.08 2.15 16.82
N ALA A 184 7.11 1.25 16.64
CA ALA A 184 6.41 0.52 17.70
C ALA A 184 5.75 -0.74 17.11
N VAL A 185 5.49 -1.74 17.97
CA VAL A 185 4.76 -2.98 17.67
C VAL A 185 3.63 -3.16 18.68
N ASP A 186 2.61 -3.97 18.35
CA ASP A 186 1.48 -4.30 19.22
C ASP A 186 0.74 -3.09 19.82
N MET A 187 0.62 -2.01 19.05
CA MET A 187 -0.13 -0.84 19.48
C MET A 187 -1.63 -1.11 19.39
N ASP A 188 -2.31 -1.06 20.53
CA ASP A 188 -3.77 -1.06 20.63
C ASP A 188 -4.28 0.39 20.74
N PHE A 189 -5.08 0.81 19.75
CA PHE A 189 -5.69 2.14 19.72
C PHE A 189 -7.07 2.18 20.38
N GLY A 190 -7.51 1.07 20.97
CA GLY A 190 -8.83 0.90 21.56
C GLY A 190 -9.93 0.69 20.53
N THR A 191 -11.06 0.12 20.96
CA THR A 191 -12.26 0.01 20.12
C THR A 191 -12.83 1.40 19.84
N MET A 192 -12.90 1.80 18.57
CA MET A 192 -13.70 2.96 18.17
C MET A 192 -15.17 2.66 18.50
N GLU A 193 -15.69 3.23 19.59
CA GLU A 193 -17.13 3.18 19.84
C GLU A 193 -17.85 3.84 18.67
N SER A 194 -18.66 3.06 17.94
CA SER A 194 -19.69 3.63 17.08
C SER A 194 -20.68 4.33 18.00
N THR A 195 -20.45 5.63 18.28
CA THR A 195 -21.41 6.46 18.98
C THR A 195 -22.58 6.68 18.03
N TYR A 196 -23.52 5.73 18.03
CA TYR A 196 -24.85 5.91 17.48
C TYR A 196 -25.58 6.92 18.37
N ILE A 197 -25.32 8.21 18.16
CA ILE A 197 -26.21 9.25 18.71
C ILE A 197 -27.47 9.23 17.84
N LYS A 198 -28.48 8.48 18.29
CA LYS A 198 -29.86 8.80 17.92
C LYS A 198 -30.22 10.10 18.64
N ILE A 199 -30.31 11.18 17.89
CA ILE A 199 -31.13 12.35 18.26
C ILE A 199 -32.49 12.16 17.59
#